data_AF-A0A2T3YQU5-F1
#
_entry.id   AF-A0A2T3YQU5-F1
#
_cell.length_a   1.000
_cell.length_b   1.000
_cell.length_c   1.000
_cell.angle_alpha   90.00
_cell.angle_beta   90.00
_cell.angle_gamma   90.00
#
_symmetry.space_group_name_H-M   'P 1'
#
loop_
_entity.id
_entity.type
_entity.pdbx_description
1 polymer ?
#
loop_
_entity_poly.entity_id
_entity_poly.type
_entity_poly.pdbx_seq_one_letter_code
_entity_poly.pdbx_strand_id
1 'polypeptide(L)'
;MSVNASVSATEDLPPGFKRLPDGTYQAVYNVDVIFTNINYGSDFRGIRSGTDKSLQDAILQVAKHISRGLYKVVSLNASEHMLTVIISTELSRDELMYKNGFPWDMEDDPQPDVVLK
;
A
#
# COMPACT_ATOMS: atom_id res chain seq x y z
N MET A 1 -28.38 25.98 -28.31
CA MET A 1 -27.12 26.55 -27.82
C MET A 1 -26.66 25.69 -26.67
N SER A 2 -25.54 25.00 -26.85
CA SER A 2 -24.92 24.16 -25.81
C SER A 2 -24.21 25.08 -24.82
N VAL A 3 -24.48 24.93 -23.53
CA VAL A 3 -23.72 25.61 -22.48
C VAL A 3 -22.66 24.61 -22.02
N ASN A 4 -21.43 24.78 -22.52
CA ASN A 4 -20.25 24.10 -21.99
C ASN A 4 -20.01 24.61 -20.57
N ALA A 5 -20.43 23.85 -19.57
CA ALA A 5 -19.93 24.02 -18.22
C ALA A 5 -18.56 23.33 -18.14
N SER A 6 -17.50 24.08 -18.41
CA SER A 6 -16.16 23.70 -17.98
C SER A 6 -16.12 23.79 -16.45
N VAL A 7 -16.51 22.71 -15.77
CA VAL A 7 -16.35 22.59 -14.32
C VAL A 7 -14.90 22.23 -14.06
N SER A 8 -14.07 23.26 -13.99
CA SER A 8 -12.76 23.25 -13.34
C SER A 8 -12.99 23.09 -11.83
N ALA A 9 -13.19 21.86 -11.38
CA ALA A 9 -13.08 21.50 -9.98
C ALA A 9 -11.82 20.65 -9.86
N THR A 10 -10.71 21.28 -9.49
CA THR A 10 -9.62 20.59 -8.79
C THR A 10 -10.18 20.18 -7.43
N GLU A 11 -10.95 19.10 -7.39
CA GLU A 11 -11.16 18.35 -6.17
C GLU A 11 -9.77 17.86 -5.74
N ASP A 12 -9.34 18.27 -4.55
CA ASP A 12 -8.12 17.77 -3.91
C ASP A 12 -8.31 16.28 -3.62
N LEU A 13 -8.05 15.44 -4.62
CA LEU A 13 -8.06 14.01 -4.46
C LEU A 13 -6.89 13.61 -3.54
N PRO A 14 -7.06 12.58 -2.70
CA PRO A 14 -5.95 12.02 -1.96
C PRO A 14 -4.80 11.67 -2.91
N PRO A 15 -3.53 11.81 -2.48
CA PRO A 15 -2.37 11.47 -3.29
C PRO A 15 -2.51 10.09 -3.94
N GLY A 16 -2.16 9.99 -5.22
CA GLY A 16 -2.28 8.77 -6.02
C GLY A 16 -3.66 8.56 -6.68
N PHE A 17 -4.70 9.36 -6.43
CA PHE A 17 -5.98 9.21 -7.15
C PHE A 17 -6.06 10.13 -8.37
N LYS A 18 -6.35 9.55 -9.54
CA LYS A 18 -6.58 10.27 -10.79
C LYS A 18 -8.03 10.13 -11.23
N ARG A 19 -8.66 11.25 -11.61
CA ARG A 19 -10.00 11.25 -12.22
C ARG A 19 -9.90 10.80 -13.68
N LEU A 20 -10.71 9.83 -14.06
CA LEU A 20 -10.83 9.30 -15.41
C LEU A 20 -11.81 10.14 -16.26
N PRO A 21 -11.74 10.06 -17.61
CA PRO A 21 -12.62 10.83 -18.49
C PRO A 21 -14.12 10.54 -18.30
N ASP A 22 -14.47 9.37 -17.78
CA ASP A 22 -15.86 8.97 -17.47
C ASP A 22 -16.34 9.47 -16.10
N GLY A 23 -15.51 10.23 -15.38
CA GLY A 23 -15.80 10.78 -14.06
C GLY A 23 -15.52 9.83 -12.89
N THR A 24 -15.05 8.61 -13.14
CA THR A 24 -14.59 7.68 -12.09
C THR A 24 -13.18 8.04 -11.61
N TYR A 25 -12.70 7.38 -10.54
CA TYR A 25 -11.35 7.60 -10.00
C TYR A 25 -10.54 6.30 -10.01
N GLN A 26 -9.25 6.41 -10.29
CA GLN A 26 -8.31 5.30 -10.26
C GLN A 26 -7.11 5.66 -9.37
N ALA A 27 -6.77 4.74 -8.46
CA ALA A 27 -5.50 4.80 -7.75
C ALA A 27 -4.36 4.43 -8.72
N VAL A 28 -3.47 5.38 -8.95
CA VAL A 28 -2.29 5.30 -9.81
C VAL A 28 -1.09 5.72 -8.96
N TYR A 29 -0.24 4.75 -8.64
CA TYR A 29 0.97 4.94 -7.85
C TYR A 29 2.21 4.88 -8.73
N ASN A 30 3.30 5.55 -8.31
CA ASN A 30 4.61 5.32 -8.94
C ASN A 30 5.07 3.86 -8.76
N VAL A 31 4.81 3.28 -7.59
CA VAL A 31 5.05 1.85 -7.29
C VAL A 31 3.77 1.24 -6.73
N ASP A 32 3.19 0.30 -7.49
CA ASP A 32 2.05 -0.50 -7.07
C ASP A 32 2.53 -1.66 -6.19
N VAL A 33 1.94 -1.81 -5.00
CA VAL A 33 2.35 -2.83 -4.02
C VAL A 33 1.19 -3.77 -3.72
N ILE A 34 1.37 -5.06 -4.00
CA ILE A 34 0.36 -6.09 -3.77
C ILE A 34 0.88 -7.07 -2.73
N PHE A 35 0.18 -7.14 -1.59
CA PHE A 35 0.40 -8.17 -0.57
C PHE A 35 -0.61 -9.28 -0.75
N THR A 36 -0.13 -10.53 -0.77
CA THR A 36 -0.98 -11.73 -0.77
C THR A 36 -0.59 -12.62 0.40
N ASN A 37 -1.54 -12.92 1.28
CA ASN A 37 -1.31 -13.82 2.41
C ASN A 37 -1.77 -15.23 2.06
N ILE A 38 -0.86 -16.19 2.16
CA ILE A 38 -1.14 -17.60 1.85
C ILE A 38 -1.58 -18.40 3.07
N ASN A 39 -1.48 -17.83 4.28
CA ASN A 39 -1.85 -18.54 5.50
C ASN A 39 -3.38 -18.54 5.67
N TYR A 40 -3.96 -19.73 5.69
CA TYR A 40 -5.41 -19.90 5.83
C TYR A 40 -5.95 -19.46 7.20
N GLY A 41 -5.11 -19.48 8.25
CA GLY A 41 -5.48 -19.13 9.62
C GLY A 41 -5.82 -17.65 9.86
N SER A 42 -5.47 -16.77 8.92
CA SER A 42 -5.85 -15.35 8.92
C SER A 42 -7.07 -15.10 8.03
N ASP A 43 -7.84 -14.04 8.32
CA ASP A 43 -8.91 -13.53 7.45
C ASP A 43 -8.40 -12.60 6.33
N PHE A 44 -7.14 -12.18 6.42
CA PHE A 44 -6.46 -11.39 5.41
C PHE A 44 -5.99 -12.29 4.27
N ARG A 45 -6.46 -12.02 3.03
CA ARG A 45 -6.03 -12.73 1.81
C ARG A 45 -5.15 -11.88 0.91
N GLY A 46 -5.41 -10.58 0.84
CA GLY A 46 -4.55 -9.66 0.14
C GLY A 46 -5.03 -8.21 0.25
N ILE A 47 -4.13 -7.31 -0.12
CA ILE A 47 -4.40 -5.90 -0.34
C ILE A 47 -3.53 -5.39 -1.49
N ARG A 48 -4.12 -4.52 -2.30
CA ARG A 48 -3.39 -3.68 -3.25
C ARG A 48 -3.30 -2.28 -2.66
N SER A 49 -2.11 -1.72 -2.65
CA SER A 49 -1.82 -0.36 -2.24
C SER A 49 -0.68 0.17 -3.11
N GLY A 50 -0.07 1.29 -2.75
CA GLY A 50 1.11 1.76 -3.45
C GLY A 50 1.65 3.04 -2.85
N THR A 51 2.75 3.50 -3.42
CA THR A 51 3.42 4.72 -3.02
C THR A 51 3.87 5.52 -4.23
N ASP A 52 3.87 6.84 -4.11
CA ASP A 52 4.47 7.74 -5.10
C ASP A 52 5.99 7.89 -4.91
N LYS A 53 6.56 7.20 -3.92
CA LYS A 53 8.01 7.12 -3.67
C LYS A 53 8.69 6.09 -4.58
N SER A 54 9.99 5.86 -4.37
CA SER A 54 10.78 4.90 -5.14
C SER A 54 10.48 3.44 -4.76
N LEU A 55 10.86 2.49 -5.63
CA LEU A 55 10.77 1.06 -5.32
C LEU A 55 11.59 0.72 -4.06
N GLN A 56 12.74 1.38 -3.88
CA GLN A 56 13.61 1.21 -2.73
C GLN A 56 12.88 1.58 -1.42
N ASP A 57 12.10 2.66 -1.43
CA ASP A 57 11.28 3.06 -0.28
C ASP A 57 10.20 2.02 0.04
N ALA A 58 9.56 1.45 -0.99
CA ALA A 58 8.58 0.39 -0.82
C ALA A 58 9.21 -0.89 -0.24
N ILE A 59 10.39 -1.29 -0.72
CA ILE A 59 11.14 -2.44 -0.18
C ILE A 59 11.55 -2.18 1.28
N LEU A 60 11.98 -0.95 1.60
CA LEU A 60 12.35 -0.57 2.96
C LEU A 60 11.15 -0.68 3.91
N GLN A 61 9.96 -0.27 3.48
CA GLN A 61 8.73 -0.45 4.26
C GLN A 61 8.44 -1.93 4.53
N VAL A 62 8.58 -2.80 3.53
CA VAL A 62 8.44 -4.26 3.71
C VAL A 62 9.46 -4.80 4.71
N ALA A 63 10.72 -4.34 4.66
CA ALA A 63 11.76 -4.73 5.60
C ALA A 63 11.41 -4.34 7.05
N LYS A 64 10.89 -3.13 7.26
CA LYS A 64 10.39 -2.70 8.57
C LYS A 64 9.28 -3.64 9.08
N HIS A 65 8.30 -3.99 8.24
CA HIS A 65 7.24 -4.91 8.67
C HIS A 65 7.79 -6.29 9.10
N ILE A 66 8.76 -6.83 8.35
CA ILE A 66 9.40 -8.11 8.69
C ILE A 66 10.10 -8.01 10.06
N SER A 67 10.87 -6.95 10.27
CA SER A 67 11.62 -6.77 11.52
C SER A 67 10.72 -6.58 12.75
N ARG A 68 9.51 -6.02 12.57
CA ARG A 68 8.48 -5.90 13.61
C ARG A 68 7.72 -7.22 13.83
N GLY A 69 7.99 -8.25 13.03
CA GLY A 69 7.39 -9.57 13.17
C GLY A 69 5.94 -9.66 12.66
N LEU A 70 5.49 -8.71 11.82
CA LEU A 70 4.10 -8.67 11.35
C LEU A 70 3.74 -9.87 10.47
N TYR A 71 4.71 -10.35 9.71
CA TYR A 71 4.56 -11.49 8.82
C TYR A 71 5.94 -12.05 8.40
N LYS A 72 5.92 -13.26 7.82
CA LYS A 72 7.07 -13.82 7.10
C LYS A 72 6.89 -13.63 5.61
N VAL A 73 7.93 -13.23 4.89
CA VAL A 73 7.91 -13.21 3.42
C VAL A 73 8.20 -14.61 2.90
N VAL A 74 7.30 -15.09 2.04
CA VAL A 74 7.41 -16.38 1.34
C VAL A 74 8.04 -16.16 -0.04
N SER A 75 7.65 -15.10 -0.73
CA SER A 75 8.20 -14.72 -2.04
C SER A 75 8.06 -13.22 -2.25
N LEU A 76 9.01 -12.63 -2.97
CA LEU A 76 9.01 -11.21 -3.34
C LEU A 76 9.42 -11.09 -4.80
N ASN A 77 8.63 -10.37 -5.59
CA ASN A 77 8.94 -10.02 -6.97
C ASN A 77 8.86 -8.50 -7.10
N ALA A 78 9.89 -7.89 -7.68
CA ALA A 78 10.02 -6.46 -7.79
C ALA A 78 10.42 -6.05 -9.21
N SER A 79 9.78 -5.00 -9.70
CA SER A 79 10.11 -4.27 -10.92
C SER A 79 9.97 -2.77 -10.64
N GLU A 80 10.43 -1.91 -11.55
CA GLU A 80 10.50 -0.46 -11.35
C GLU A 80 9.21 0.17 -10.78
N HIS A 81 8.05 -0.29 -11.24
CA HIS A 81 6.74 0.26 -10.85
C HIS A 81 5.84 -0.73 -10.11
N MET A 82 6.34 -1.91 -9.74
CA MET A 82 5.51 -2.94 -9.11
C MET A 82 6.30 -3.80 -8.12
N LEU A 83 5.72 -4.01 -6.94
CA LEU A 83 6.21 -4.90 -5.90
C LEU A 83 5.11 -5.87 -5.49
N THR A 84 5.32 -7.16 -5.73
CA THR A 84 4.43 -8.22 -5.26
C THR A 84 5.09 -8.95 -4.09
N VAL A 85 4.41 -8.99 -2.95
CA VAL A 85 4.89 -9.60 -1.72
C VAL A 85 3.93 -10.72 -1.31
N ILE A 86 4.40 -11.95 -1.39
CA ILE A 86 3.69 -13.11 -0.87
C ILE A 86 4.13 -13.32 0.58
N ILE A 87 3.19 -13.25 1.50
CA ILE A 87 3.44 -13.31 2.94
C ILE A 87 2.72 -14.50 3.58
N SER A 88 3.15 -14.86 4.79
CA SER A 88 2.45 -15.77 5.68
C SER A 88 2.35 -15.15 7.07
N THR A 89 1.12 -14.96 7.54
CA THR A 89 0.81 -14.48 8.89
C THR A 89 -0.55 -15.00 9.35
N GLU A 90 -0.67 -15.29 10.65
CA GLU A 90 -1.94 -15.66 11.30
C GLU A 90 -2.70 -14.43 11.79
N LEU A 91 -2.06 -13.25 11.81
CA LEU A 91 -2.70 -12.00 12.20
C LEU A 91 -3.87 -11.68 11.29
N SER A 92 -4.98 -11.23 11.87
CA SER A 92 -6.12 -10.71 11.13
C SER A 92 -5.78 -9.42 10.38
N ARG A 93 -6.62 -9.05 9.41
CA ARG A 93 -6.49 -7.76 8.70
C ARG A 93 -6.47 -6.58 9.67
N ASP A 94 -7.35 -6.59 10.67
CA ASP A 94 -7.47 -5.50 11.63
C ASP A 94 -6.24 -5.40 12.54
N GLU A 95 -5.68 -6.54 12.97
CA GLU A 95 -4.42 -6.57 13.72
C GLU A 95 -3.26 -6.01 12.89
N LEU A 96 -3.20 -6.30 11.59
CA LEU A 96 -2.20 -5.72 10.70
C LEU A 96 -2.40 -4.20 10.55
N MET A 97 -3.62 -3.73 10.33
CA MET A 97 -3.87 -2.34 9.93
C MET A 97 -3.93 -1.33 11.10
N TYR A 98 -4.52 -1.70 12.24
CA TYR A 98 -4.94 -0.70 13.23
C TYR A 98 -3.77 -0.12 14.06
N LYS A 99 -2.65 -0.84 14.20
CA LYS A 99 -1.53 -0.42 15.09
C LYS A 99 -0.13 -0.79 14.61
N ASN A 100 0.01 -1.35 13.42
CA ASN A 100 1.27 -1.95 12.98
C ASN A 100 1.84 -1.29 11.71
N GLY A 101 1.29 -0.16 11.28
CA GLY A 101 1.77 0.58 10.10
C GLY A 101 1.68 -0.23 8.80
N PHE A 102 0.75 -1.19 8.71
CA PHE A 102 0.49 -1.93 7.48
C PHE A 102 -0.67 -1.30 6.70
N PRO A 103 -0.53 -1.07 5.37
CA PRO A 103 0.64 -1.35 4.53
C PRO A 103 1.71 -0.25 4.55
N TRP A 104 1.48 0.89 5.21
CA TRP A 104 2.41 2.01 5.29
C TRP A 104 2.47 2.60 6.71
N ASP A 105 3.67 2.97 7.17
CA ASP A 105 3.86 3.74 8.40
C ASP A 105 3.15 5.10 8.24
N MET A 106 2.37 5.50 9.24
CA MET A 106 1.74 6.83 9.28
C MET A 106 2.65 7.79 10.06
N GLU A 107 2.70 9.06 9.62
CA GLU A 107 3.56 10.08 10.26
C GLU A 107 3.09 10.43 11.68
N ASP A 108 1.80 10.30 11.95
CA ASP A 108 1.13 10.59 13.21
C ASP A 108 0.98 9.38 14.14
N ASP A 109 1.35 8.17 13.67
CA ASP A 109 1.39 6.93 14.47
C ASP A 109 2.79 6.28 14.38
N PRO A 110 3.77 6.81 15.12
CA PRO A 110 5.15 6.35 15.05
C PRO A 110 5.25 4.92 15.55
N GLN A 111 5.63 4.04 14.63
CA GLN A 111 5.85 2.63 14.90
C GLN A 111 7.19 2.42 15.62
N PRO A 112 7.36 1.31 16.37
CA PRO A 112 8.62 1.02 17.05
C PRO A 112 9.82 1.10 16.10
N ASP A 113 10.88 1.74 16.57
CA ASP A 113 12.12 1.90 15.81
C ASP A 113 12.68 0.53 15.43
N VAL A 114 13.01 0.41 14.15
CA VAL A 114 13.63 -0.78 13.59
C VAL A 114 15.10 -0.49 13.33
N VAL A 115 15.98 -1.21 14.00
CA VAL A 115 17.39 -1.28 13.60
C VAL A 115 17.50 -2.38 12.54
N LEU A 116 17.51 -2.00 11.27
CA LEU A 116 17.88 -2.90 10.18
C LEU A 116 19.39 -3.16 10.30
N LYS A 117 19.75 -4.37 10.76
CA LYS A 117 21.15 -4.81 10.87
C LYS A 117 21.66 -5.43 9.58
#